data_AF-A0A497XD36-F1
#
_entry.id   AF-A0A497XD36-F1
#
_cell.length_a   1.000
_cell.length_b   1.000
_cell.length_c   1.000
_cell.angle_alpha   90.00
_cell.angle_beta   90.00
_cell.angle_gamma   90.00
#
_symmetry.space_group_name_H-M   'P 1'
#
loop_
_entity.id
_entity.type
_entity.pdbx_description
1 polymer ?
#
loop_
_entity_poly.entity_id
_entity_poly.type
_entity_poly.pdbx_seq_one_letter_code
_entity_poly.pdbx_strand_id
1 'polypeptide(L)'
;MKKCMIAVLAVAISFATACSSTEMDITAQVDAKLNEDVIPCVMTTLQYMTQPEKAAFMKVGLLTNDMKVTDKGQKYFKRGLFCYGRLKVEKVTTITDRSEPSVGMKATEVKFTAKLVDIADWATDPEIEKVFPRIKEEIANLSKSHNRRELIVQGKK
;
A
#
# COMPACT_ATOMS: atom_id res chain seq x y z
N MET A 1 17.07 -15.77 27.19
CA MET A 1 16.00 -16.63 26.64
C MET A 1 14.92 -16.81 27.71
N LYS A 2 13.79 -16.12 27.60
CA LYS A 2 12.64 -16.36 28.50
C LYS A 2 11.43 -16.74 27.65
N LYS A 3 10.98 -17.98 27.82
CA LYS A 3 9.80 -18.58 27.18
C LYS A 3 8.53 -18.01 27.83
N CYS A 4 7.55 -17.58 27.03
CA CYS A 4 6.20 -17.31 27.52
C CYS A 4 5.48 -18.65 27.70
N MET A 5 5.08 -18.95 28.93
CA MET A 5 4.22 -20.08 29.27
C MET A 5 2.77 -19.63 29.14
N ILE A 6 1.96 -20.37 28.38
CA ILE A 6 0.51 -20.15 28.25
C ILE A 6 -0.15 -20.80 29.46
N ALA A 7 -0.77 -19.99 30.32
CA ALA A 7 -1.70 -20.47 31.34
C ALA A 7 -3.13 -20.28 30.84
N VAL A 8 -3.80 -21.40 30.56
CA VAL A 8 -5.25 -21.46 30.38
C VAL A 8 -5.87 -21.70 31.75
N LEU A 9 -6.56 -20.71 32.33
CA LEU A 9 -7.76 -20.94 33.15
C LEU A 9 -8.49 -19.63 33.47
N ALA A 10 -9.78 -19.80 33.77
CA ALA A 10 -10.85 -18.83 33.78
C ALA A 10 -10.80 -17.72 34.86
N VAL A 11 -11.71 -16.75 34.64
CA VAL A 11 -12.28 -15.77 35.56
C VAL A 11 -11.59 -14.40 35.59
N ALA A 12 -12.46 -13.39 35.43
CA ALA A 12 -12.18 -11.98 35.26
C ALA A 12 -11.20 -11.40 36.29
N ILE A 13 -10.19 -10.70 35.80
CA ILE A 13 -9.61 -9.45 36.32
C ILE A 13 -8.74 -8.88 35.20
N SER A 14 -8.92 -7.59 34.95
CA SER A 14 -8.14 -6.76 34.04
C SER A 14 -6.64 -6.94 34.22
N PHE A 15 -5.98 -7.57 33.26
CA PHE A 15 -4.58 -7.36 32.99
C PHE A 15 -4.45 -7.04 31.51
N ALA A 16 -4.24 -5.75 31.24
CA ALA A 16 -3.77 -5.28 29.95
C ALA A 16 -2.41 -5.93 29.70
N THR A 17 -2.41 -7.03 28.95
CA THR A 17 -1.20 -7.62 28.39
C THR A 17 -0.67 -6.61 27.38
N ALA A 18 0.22 -5.72 27.84
CA ALA A 18 1.08 -4.94 26.97
C ALA A 18 2.07 -5.92 26.31
N CYS A 19 1.60 -6.70 25.34
CA CYS A 19 2.47 -7.33 24.38
C CYS A 19 3.15 -6.17 23.63
N SER A 20 4.46 -6.02 23.82
CA SER A 20 5.27 -5.28 22.86
C SER A 20 4.91 -5.85 21.48
N SER A 21 4.39 -5.00 20.62
CA SER A 21 3.99 -5.36 19.26
C SER A 21 5.12 -6.17 18.63
N THR A 22 4.87 -7.46 18.44
CA THR A 22 5.88 -8.37 17.88
C THR A 22 6.18 -7.95 16.43
N GLU A 23 7.34 -8.29 15.89
CA GLU A 23 7.73 -7.94 14.52
C GLU A 23 6.66 -8.31 13.46
N MET A 24 5.92 -9.40 13.70
CA MET A 24 4.76 -9.79 12.88
C MET A 24 3.60 -8.78 12.93
N ASP A 25 3.30 -8.21 14.10
CA ASP A 25 2.23 -7.21 14.28
C ASP A 25 2.61 -5.88 13.61
N ILE A 26 3.88 -5.47 13.73
CA ILE A 26 4.39 -4.27 13.05
C ILE A 26 4.41 -4.46 11.52
N THR A 27 4.84 -5.63 11.04
CA THR A 27 4.81 -5.94 9.61
C THR A 27 3.39 -5.88 9.07
N ALA A 28 2.41 -6.45 9.78
CA ALA A 28 1.00 -6.41 9.39
C ALA A 28 0.45 -4.97 9.39
N GLN A 29 0.83 -4.13 10.34
CA GLN A 29 0.44 -2.71 10.37
C GLN A 29 1.06 -1.92 9.22
N VAL A 30 2.34 -2.15 8.89
CA VAL A 30 2.97 -1.53 7.71
C VAL A 30 2.31 -2.02 6.43
N ASP A 31 2.06 -3.32 6.29
CA ASP A 31 1.37 -3.88 5.13
C ASP A 31 -0.05 -3.33 4.99
N ALA A 32 -0.80 -3.20 6.08
CA ALA A 32 -2.13 -2.57 6.07
C ALA A 32 -2.05 -1.11 5.61
N LYS A 33 -1.09 -0.34 6.12
CA LYS A 33 -0.88 1.05 5.71
C LYS A 33 -0.44 1.17 4.26
N LEU A 34 0.43 0.30 3.77
CA LEU A 34 0.80 0.24 2.35
C LEU A 34 -0.38 -0.12 1.45
N ASN A 35 -1.27 -0.99 1.92
CA ASN A 35 -2.52 -1.34 1.22
C ASN A 35 -3.50 -0.15 1.16
N GLU A 36 -3.47 0.75 2.14
CA GLU A 36 -4.33 1.93 2.20
C GLU A 36 -3.74 3.14 1.45
N ASP A 37 -2.43 3.38 1.53
CA ASP A 37 -1.82 4.66 1.15
C ASP A 37 -0.86 4.65 -0.05
N VAL A 38 -0.43 3.49 -0.58
CA VAL A 38 0.52 3.50 -1.70
C VAL A 38 0.25 2.39 -2.72
N ILE A 39 -0.70 2.67 -3.61
CA ILE A 39 -0.68 2.07 -4.94
C ILE A 39 0.12 3.00 -5.85
N PRO A 40 1.10 2.53 -6.64
CA PRO A 40 1.56 3.32 -7.76
C PRO A 40 0.40 3.50 -8.76
N CYS A 41 0.04 4.75 -9.01
CA CYS A 41 -1.06 5.15 -9.88
C CYS A 41 -0.46 6.08 -10.95
N VAL A 42 -0.76 5.84 -12.22
CA VAL A 42 -0.07 6.50 -13.34
C VAL A 42 -0.71 7.82 -13.76
N MET A 43 -1.82 8.20 -13.13
CA MET A 43 -2.74 9.15 -13.74
C MET A 43 -3.16 10.22 -12.75
N THR A 44 -3.40 11.41 -13.28
CA THR A 44 -4.19 12.43 -12.61
C THR A 44 -5.68 12.13 -12.81
N THR A 45 -6.58 12.93 -12.23
CA THR A 45 -8.02 12.65 -12.32
C THR A 45 -8.52 12.56 -13.75
N LEU A 46 -9.43 11.63 -14.05
CA LEU A 46 -10.01 11.37 -15.39
C LEU A 46 -10.27 12.58 -16.28
N GLN A 47 -10.74 13.67 -15.69
CA GLN A 47 -10.99 14.95 -16.37
C GLN A 47 -9.76 15.57 -17.03
N TYR A 48 -8.55 15.27 -16.55
CA TYR A 48 -7.28 15.79 -17.07
C TYR A 48 -6.62 14.86 -18.09
N MET A 49 -7.19 13.69 -18.36
CA MET A 49 -6.67 12.82 -19.42
C MET A 49 -6.94 13.43 -20.80
N THR A 50 -5.91 13.39 -21.63
CA THR A 50 -5.97 13.67 -23.06
C THR A 50 -6.83 12.63 -23.78
N GLN A 51 -7.25 12.93 -25.00
CA GLN A 51 -8.02 11.98 -25.81
C GLN A 51 -7.29 10.65 -26.13
N PRO A 52 -6.00 10.63 -26.51
CA PRO A 52 -5.31 9.35 -26.75
C PRO A 52 -5.21 8.49 -25.49
N GLU A 53 -5.04 9.12 -24.33
CA GLU A 53 -5.06 8.44 -23.03
C GLU A 53 -6.42 7.80 -22.77
N LYS A 54 -7.52 8.54 -22.92
CA LYS A 54 -8.89 8.00 -22.79
C LYS A 54 -9.15 6.87 -23.76
N ALA A 55 -8.69 6.98 -25.01
CA ALA A 55 -8.83 5.95 -26.03
C ALA A 55 -8.15 4.63 -25.62
N ALA A 56 -6.92 4.71 -25.09
CA ALA A 56 -6.21 3.53 -24.61
C ALA A 56 -6.99 2.85 -23.46
N PHE A 57 -7.52 3.64 -22.51
CA PHE A 57 -8.34 3.10 -21.40
C PHE A 57 -9.69 2.50 -21.85
N MET A 58 -10.32 3.07 -22.87
CA MET A 58 -11.51 2.49 -23.48
C MET A 58 -11.20 1.13 -24.13
N LYS A 59 -10.06 1.02 -24.84
CA LYS A 59 -9.64 -0.23 -25.48
C LYS A 59 -9.46 -1.37 -24.48
N VAL A 60 -8.83 -1.11 -23.33
CA VAL A 60 -8.64 -2.13 -22.29
C VAL A 60 -9.89 -2.35 -21.41
N GLY A 61 -10.99 -1.65 -21.71
CA GLY A 61 -12.28 -1.81 -21.05
C GLY A 61 -12.34 -1.22 -19.64
N LEU A 62 -11.54 -0.19 -19.36
CA LEU A 62 -11.52 0.53 -18.07
C LEU A 62 -12.43 1.77 -18.10
N LEU A 63 -12.66 2.32 -19.29
CA LEU A 63 -13.61 3.40 -19.53
C LEU A 63 -14.65 3.00 -20.58
N THR A 64 -15.80 3.65 -20.51
CA THR A 64 -16.84 3.64 -21.54
C THR A 64 -16.66 4.79 -22.53
N ASN A 65 -17.42 4.77 -23.63
CA ASN A 65 -17.43 5.84 -24.65
C ASN A 65 -17.82 7.22 -24.07
N ASP A 66 -18.64 7.26 -23.02
CA ASP A 66 -19.00 8.47 -22.29
C ASP A 66 -18.00 8.83 -21.17
N MET A 67 -16.79 8.25 -21.21
CA MET A 67 -15.68 8.50 -20.28
C MET A 67 -16.01 8.18 -18.81
N LYS A 68 -16.95 7.27 -18.57
CA LYS A 68 -17.26 6.74 -17.24
C LYS A 68 -16.39 5.52 -16.95
N VAL A 69 -16.07 5.32 -15.68
CA VAL A 69 -15.36 4.13 -15.21
C VAL A 69 -16.27 2.92 -15.33
N THR A 70 -15.78 1.86 -15.97
CA THR A 70 -16.51 0.57 -16.06
C THR A 70 -16.45 -0.17 -14.72
N ASP A 71 -17.29 -1.17 -14.51
CA ASP A 71 -17.19 -2.04 -13.32
C ASP A 71 -15.80 -2.71 -13.20
N LYS A 72 -15.21 -3.07 -14.34
CA LYS A 72 -13.82 -3.56 -14.41
C LYS A 72 -12.82 -2.49 -13.99
N GLY A 73 -13.01 -1.26 -14.47
CA GLY A 73 -12.18 -0.10 -14.13
C GLY A 73 -12.26 0.28 -12.65
N GLN A 74 -13.42 0.08 -12.03
CA GLN A 74 -13.68 0.45 -10.63
C GLN A 74 -12.72 -0.23 -9.65
N LYS A 75 -12.29 -1.47 -9.95
CA LYS A 75 -11.28 -2.20 -9.16
C LYS A 75 -9.95 -1.45 -9.06
N TYR A 76 -9.58 -0.74 -10.12
CA TYR A 76 -8.31 -0.02 -10.26
C TYR A 76 -8.44 1.48 -10.02
N PHE A 77 -9.66 2.00 -9.89
CA PHE A 77 -9.92 3.42 -9.77
C PHE A 77 -10.07 3.83 -8.30
N LYS A 78 -9.10 4.58 -7.76
CA LYS A 78 -9.12 5.07 -6.38
C LYS A 78 -8.76 6.55 -6.31
N ARG A 79 -9.55 7.32 -5.55
CA ARG A 79 -9.32 8.76 -5.31
C ARG A 79 -9.09 9.55 -6.62
N GLY A 80 -9.76 9.15 -7.70
CA GLY A 80 -9.65 9.79 -9.01
C GLY A 80 -8.54 9.23 -9.92
N LEU A 81 -7.71 8.30 -9.47
CA LEU A 81 -6.55 7.80 -10.22
C LEU A 81 -6.71 6.32 -10.59
N PHE A 82 -6.13 5.89 -11.71
CA PHE A 82 -5.98 4.47 -12.01
C PHE A 82 -4.65 3.94 -11.48
N CYS A 83 -4.79 2.85 -10.75
CA CYS A 83 -3.81 2.29 -9.84
C CYS A 83 -3.49 0.86 -10.32
N TYR A 84 -2.22 0.56 -10.52
CA TYR A 84 -1.80 -0.58 -11.37
C TYR A 84 -1.03 -1.67 -10.64
N GLY A 85 -0.93 -1.61 -9.31
CA GLY A 85 -0.33 -2.68 -8.51
C GLY A 85 -0.47 -2.42 -7.01
N ARG A 86 0.24 -3.20 -6.20
CA ARG A 86 0.32 -3.00 -4.75
C ARG A 86 1.75 -3.13 -4.29
N LEU A 87 2.18 -2.30 -3.34
CA LEU A 87 3.44 -2.55 -2.65
C LEU A 87 3.20 -3.58 -1.55
N LYS A 88 4.08 -4.57 -1.48
CA LYS A 88 4.09 -5.58 -0.41
C LYS A 88 5.42 -5.53 0.32
N VAL A 89 5.39 -5.53 1.65
CA VAL A 89 6.61 -5.65 2.45
C VAL A 89 7.25 -6.99 2.16
N GLU A 90 8.54 -6.97 1.83
CA GLU A 90 9.36 -8.17 1.75
C GLU A 90 10.02 -8.47 3.08
N LYS A 91 10.56 -7.43 3.73
CA LYS A 91 11.29 -7.58 4.99
C LYS A 91 11.30 -6.28 5.79
N VAL A 92 11.01 -6.37 7.09
CA VAL A 92 11.31 -5.29 8.03
C VAL A 92 12.81 -5.33 8.36
N THR A 93 13.50 -4.21 8.17
CA THR A 93 14.96 -4.10 8.36
C THR A 93 15.31 -3.48 9.69
N THR A 94 14.53 -2.52 10.17
CA THR A 94 14.78 -1.87 11.46
C THR A 94 13.49 -1.33 12.03
N ILE A 95 13.29 -1.51 13.32
CA ILE A 95 12.22 -0.89 14.10
C ILE A 95 12.91 0.03 15.11
N THR A 96 12.48 1.29 15.18
CA THR A 96 13.06 2.29 16.07
C THR A 96 11.97 3.09 16.73
N ASP A 97 11.88 2.98 18.06
CA ASP A 97 10.97 3.82 18.83
C ASP A 97 11.46 5.26 18.82
N ARG A 98 10.58 6.16 18.40
CA ARG A 98 10.79 7.61 18.41
C ARG A 98 10.19 8.15 19.70
N SER A 99 10.83 9.18 20.27
CA SER A 99 10.26 9.96 21.37
C SER A 99 8.86 10.46 21.01
N GLU A 100 7.99 10.54 22.02
CA GLU A 100 6.58 10.85 21.87
C GLU A 100 6.40 12.12 21.01
N PRO A 101 5.82 12.04 19.80
CA PRO A 101 5.61 13.22 18.97
C PRO A 101 4.60 14.19 19.61
N SER A 102 3.83 13.71 20.58
CA SER A 102 2.91 14.46 21.45
C SER A 102 2.69 13.67 22.74
N VAL A 103 2.41 14.35 23.86
CA VAL A 103 2.20 13.71 25.17
C VAL A 103 1.15 12.59 25.07
N GLY A 104 1.54 11.36 25.37
CA GLY A 104 0.65 10.18 25.34
C GLY A 104 0.52 9.49 23.98
N MET A 105 1.29 9.88 22.97
CA MET A 105 1.42 9.17 21.69
C MET A 105 2.77 8.47 21.58
N LYS A 106 2.78 7.21 21.18
CA LYS A 106 3.99 6.47 20.81
C LYS A 106 4.18 6.51 19.30
N ALA A 107 5.40 6.80 18.85
CA ALA A 107 5.74 6.71 17.43
C ALA A 107 6.84 5.67 17.23
N THR A 108 6.64 4.76 16.30
CA THR A 108 7.62 3.75 15.93
C THR A 108 7.95 3.96 14.46
N GLU A 109 9.22 4.22 14.17
CA GLU A 109 9.74 4.25 12.82
C GLU A 109 10.09 2.84 12.38
N VAL A 110 9.57 2.43 11.23
CA VAL A 110 9.82 1.13 10.64
C VAL A 110 10.52 1.33 9.30
N LYS A 111 11.73 0.80 9.16
CA LYS A 111 12.42 0.66 7.88
C LYS A 111 12.17 -0.74 7.34
N PHE A 112 11.87 -0.84 6.05
CA PHE A 112 11.55 -2.11 5.41
C PHE A 112 11.94 -2.07 3.93
N THR A 113 12.04 -3.25 3.33
CA THR A 113 12.07 -3.40 1.88
C THR A 113 10.70 -3.81 1.37
N ALA A 114 10.32 -3.28 0.22
CA ALA A 114 9.06 -3.61 -0.45
C ALA A 114 9.26 -3.78 -1.95
N LYS A 115 8.35 -4.53 -2.58
CA LYS A 115 8.26 -4.68 -4.03
C LYS A 115 6.82 -4.53 -4.52
N LEU A 116 6.69 -4.19 -5.79
CA LEU A 116 5.43 -4.18 -6.51
C LEU A 116 4.95 -5.62 -6.74
N VAL A 117 3.70 -5.87 -6.41
CA VAL A 117 2.97 -7.13 -6.64
C VAL A 117 1.59 -6.83 -7.23
N ASP A 118 0.89 -7.86 -7.68
CA ASP A 118 -0.48 -7.78 -8.22
C ASP A 118 -0.64 -6.70 -9.31
N ILE A 119 0.33 -6.66 -10.23
CA ILE A 119 0.32 -5.72 -11.34
C ILE A 119 -0.90 -6.00 -12.20
N ALA A 120 -1.64 -4.96 -12.55
CA ALA A 120 -2.81 -5.11 -13.37
C ALA A 120 -2.43 -5.42 -14.82
N ASP A 121 -3.10 -6.40 -15.45
CA ASP A 121 -2.78 -6.82 -16.82
C ASP A 121 -2.83 -5.68 -17.85
N TRP A 122 -3.70 -4.70 -17.62
CA TRP A 122 -3.83 -3.52 -18.49
C TRP A 122 -2.61 -2.61 -18.44
N ALA A 123 -1.84 -2.63 -17.35
CA ALA A 123 -0.70 -1.75 -17.14
C ALA A 123 0.48 -2.07 -18.08
N THR A 124 0.51 -3.28 -18.61
CA THR A 124 1.49 -3.74 -19.60
C THR A 124 0.92 -3.78 -21.02
N ASP A 125 -0.29 -3.26 -21.24
CA ASP A 125 -0.87 -3.17 -22.58
C ASP A 125 -0.02 -2.20 -23.44
N PRO A 126 0.39 -2.58 -24.66
CA PRO A 126 1.24 -1.72 -25.50
C PRO A 126 0.67 -0.34 -25.81
N GLU A 127 -0.66 -0.19 -25.89
CA GLU A 127 -1.26 1.14 -26.07
C GLU A 127 -1.18 1.98 -24.81
N ILE A 128 -1.36 1.36 -23.65
CA ILE A 128 -1.17 2.02 -22.35
C ILE A 128 0.31 2.41 -22.19
N GLU A 129 1.27 1.53 -22.49
CA GLU A 129 2.70 1.88 -22.45
C GLU A 129 3.05 3.02 -23.41
N LYS A 130 2.41 3.08 -24.59
CA LYS A 130 2.65 4.13 -25.57
C LYS A 130 2.20 5.51 -25.08
N VAL A 131 1.03 5.60 -24.44
CA VAL A 131 0.51 6.88 -23.93
C VAL A 131 1.06 7.23 -22.54
N PHE A 132 1.45 6.23 -21.74
CA PHE A 132 2.05 6.38 -20.41
C PHE A 132 3.42 5.71 -20.34
N PRO A 133 4.45 6.23 -21.03
CA PRO A 133 5.75 5.56 -21.15
C PRO A 133 6.44 5.33 -19.80
N ARG A 134 6.16 6.18 -18.80
CA ARG A 134 6.69 6.03 -17.44
C ARG A 134 6.19 4.78 -16.72
N ILE A 135 5.04 4.22 -17.09
CA ILE A 135 4.46 3.07 -16.39
C ILE A 135 5.41 1.87 -16.40
N LYS A 136 6.08 1.65 -17.53
CA LYS A 136 7.00 0.53 -17.74
C LYS A 136 8.23 0.67 -16.86
N GLU A 137 8.81 1.87 -16.82
CA GLU A 137 9.96 2.17 -15.99
C GLU A 137 9.60 2.08 -14.50
N GLU A 138 8.45 2.61 -14.10
CA GLU A 138 7.97 2.54 -12.73
C GLU A 138 7.69 1.11 -12.30
N ILE A 139 7.02 0.30 -13.13
CA ILE A 139 6.81 -1.13 -12.87
C ILE A 139 8.16 -1.84 -12.72
N ALA A 140 9.08 -1.68 -13.67
CA ALA A 140 10.38 -2.35 -13.66
C ALA A 140 11.24 -1.92 -12.47
N ASN A 141 11.17 -0.64 -12.09
CA ASN A 141 11.83 -0.13 -10.91
C ASN A 141 11.17 -0.70 -9.67
N LEU A 142 9.90 -0.41 -9.39
CA LEU A 142 9.18 -0.79 -8.17
C LEU A 142 9.03 -2.30 -7.96
N SER A 143 9.15 -3.12 -9.02
CA SER A 143 9.19 -4.59 -8.89
C SER A 143 10.47 -5.10 -8.23
N LYS A 144 11.55 -4.28 -8.23
CA LYS A 144 12.76 -4.57 -7.45
C LYS A 144 12.52 -4.24 -5.98
N SER A 145 13.31 -4.84 -5.11
CA SER A 145 13.27 -4.53 -3.68
C SER A 145 13.79 -3.11 -3.41
N HIS A 146 13.00 -2.26 -2.75
CA HIS A 146 13.41 -0.89 -2.37
C HIS A 146 13.26 -0.63 -0.89
N ASN A 147 14.24 0.06 -0.31
CA ASN A 147 14.16 0.55 1.06
C ASN A 147 13.11 1.65 1.18
N ARG A 148 12.22 1.51 2.15
CA ARG A 148 11.25 2.52 2.56
C ARG A 148 11.27 2.69 4.08
N ARG A 149 10.62 3.75 4.53
CA ARG A 149 10.41 4.04 5.95
C ARG A 149 8.97 4.47 6.15
N GLU A 150 8.38 4.03 7.25
CA GLU A 150 7.05 4.42 7.64
C GLU A 150 7.03 4.79 9.13
N LEU A 151 6.22 5.78 9.50
CA LEU A 151 6.00 6.13 10.89
C LEU A 151 4.63 5.59 11.33
N ILE A 152 4.64 4.67 12.28
CA ILE A 152 3.43 4.17 12.93
C ILE A 152 3.24 5.00 14.20
N VAL A 153 2.13 5.73 14.29
CA VAL A 153 1.77 6.49 15.48
C VAL A 153 0.62 5.77 16.18
N GLN A 154 0.83 5.40 17.44
CA GLN A 154 -0.15 4.75 18.30
C GLN A 154 -0.50 5.72 19.44
N GLY A 155 -1.78 6.08 19.57
CA GLY A 155 -2.27 6.99 20.61
C GLY A 155 -3.68 6.63 21.05
N LYS A 156 -4.01 6.87 22.32
CA LYS A 156 -5.36 6.70 22.84
C LYS A 156 -6.31 7.68 22.13
N LYS A 157 -7.40 7.16 21.57
CA LYS A 157 -8.63 7.94 21.38
C LYS A 157 -9.19 8.35 22.73
#